data_AF-A0A414A8D1-F1
#
_entry.id   AF-A0A414A8D1-F1
#
_cell.length_a   1.000
_cell.length_b   1.000
_cell.length_c   1.000
_cell.angle_alpha   90.00
_cell.angle_beta   90.00
_cell.angle_gamma   90.00
#
_symmetry.space_group_name_H-M   'P 1'
#
loop_
_entity.id
_entity.type
_entity.pdbx_description
1 polymer ?
#
loop_
_entity_poly.entity_id
_entity_poly.type
_entity_poly.pdbx_seq_one_letter_code
_entity_poly.pdbx_strand_id
1 'polypeptide(L)'
;MICVSGGKFMFCKYCGNEVAENTKFCTKCGKPIVNEAVQNKVHTFEPNEIIQPKNKKPYVIIGVLVIIVCLLVGGVFGYSKISFQDIDRGYTRESTVSDVKRAEMLKLDSSFKPKVNYMNVQTEVFNEDKQIYEYRSTGEKTDKVYSLYYKNAKIKGVKASKGMVIKFDLETGCASSVHYGLTDKEFDKFLSKMGEPDYNDSDGIRWNSSKHGWIVAMYCNNFSEEDFHGSGYEISYFY
;
A
#
# COMPACT_ATOMS: atom_id res chain seq x y z
N MET A 1 -52.45 -38.82 48.80
CA MET A 1 -52.33 -39.12 47.36
C MET A 1 -52.73 -37.89 46.55
N ILE A 2 -51.76 -37.02 46.21
CA ILE A 2 -51.82 -36.17 45.01
C ILE A 2 -50.39 -36.10 44.47
N CYS A 3 -50.19 -36.61 43.25
CA CYS A 3 -49.00 -36.36 42.44
C CYS A 3 -49.36 -35.34 41.35
N VAL A 4 -48.35 -34.96 40.53
CA VAL A 4 -48.49 -34.15 39.30
C VAL A 4 -48.65 -32.65 39.64
N SER A 5 -47.92 -31.71 39.05
CA SER A 5 -47.53 -31.63 37.63
C SER A 5 -46.10 -31.16 37.40
N GLY A 6 -45.37 -31.84 36.50
CA GLY A 6 -44.09 -31.37 36.00
C GLY A 6 -44.24 -30.18 35.06
N GLY A 7 -43.52 -29.10 35.32
CA GLY A 7 -43.31 -28.04 34.34
C GLY A 7 -42.45 -28.56 33.19
N LYS A 8 -42.90 -28.36 31.95
CA LYS A 8 -42.16 -28.77 30.76
C LYS A 8 -41.19 -27.67 30.37
N PHE A 9 -39.90 -27.93 30.59
CA PHE A 9 -38.82 -27.02 30.24
C PHE A 9 -38.26 -27.34 28.85
N MET A 10 -37.71 -26.33 28.19
CA MET A 10 -37.04 -26.45 26.90
C MET A 10 -35.69 -25.73 26.95
N PHE A 11 -34.78 -26.05 26.03
CA PHE A 11 -33.46 -25.41 25.97
C PHE A 11 -33.41 -24.35 24.87
N CYS A 12 -32.83 -23.20 25.19
CA CYS A 12 -32.59 -22.13 24.23
C CYS A 12 -31.62 -22.59 23.14
N LYS A 13 -32.10 -22.73 21.90
CA LYS A 13 -31.33 -23.19 20.72
C LYS A 13 -30.07 -22.35 20.42
N TYR A 14 -29.94 -21.15 21.00
CA TYR A 14 -28.81 -20.25 20.79
C TYR A 14 -27.71 -20.29 21.87
N CYS A 15 -27.99 -20.80 23.07
CA CYS A 15 -27.04 -20.78 24.19
C CYS A 15 -27.13 -21.98 25.14
N GLY A 16 -28.00 -22.94 24.89
CA GLY A 16 -28.17 -24.15 25.71
C GLY A 16 -28.79 -23.93 27.09
N ASN A 17 -29.17 -22.71 27.47
CA ASN A 17 -29.80 -22.46 28.76
C ASN A 17 -31.23 -23.00 28.81
N GLU A 18 -31.61 -23.63 29.92
CA GLU A 18 -32.99 -24.03 30.20
C GLU A 18 -33.89 -22.79 30.30
N VAL A 19 -35.08 -22.88 29.72
CA VAL A 19 -36.12 -21.85 29.76
C VAL A 19 -37.49 -22.53 29.89
N ALA A 20 -38.41 -21.90 30.62
CA ALA A 20 -39.76 -22.42 30.78
C ALA A 20 -40.55 -22.34 29.45
N GLU A 21 -41.46 -23.28 29.20
CA GLU A 21 -42.43 -23.12 28.11
C GLU A 21 -43.14 -21.76 28.21
N ASN A 22 -43.35 -21.12 27.06
CA ASN A 22 -43.97 -19.80 26.90
C ASN A 22 -43.15 -18.55 27.29
N THR A 23 -41.86 -18.66 27.64
CA THR A 23 -41.00 -17.46 27.70
C THR A 23 -40.76 -16.88 26.30
N LYS A 24 -41.04 -15.59 26.09
CA LYS A 24 -40.85 -14.92 24.79
C LYS A 24 -39.39 -14.65 24.42
N PHE A 25 -38.51 -14.51 25.41
CA PHE A 25 -37.08 -14.23 25.24
C PHE A 25 -36.25 -15.01 26.27
N CYS A 26 -35.06 -15.45 25.90
CA CYS A 26 -34.10 -16.05 26.84
C CYS A 26 -33.49 -14.96 27.73
N THR A 27 -33.68 -15.08 29.05
CA THR A 27 -33.15 -14.13 30.04
C THR A 27 -31.62 -14.06 30.08
N LYS A 28 -30.91 -15.10 29.61
CA LYS A 28 -29.44 -15.17 29.62
C LYS A 28 -28.76 -14.59 28.37
N CYS A 29 -29.41 -14.65 27.20
CA CYS A 29 -28.81 -14.20 25.94
C CYS A 29 -29.66 -13.18 25.14
N GLY A 30 -30.81 -12.77 25.66
CA GLY A 30 -31.70 -11.76 25.07
C GLY A 30 -32.44 -12.17 23.79
N LYS A 31 -32.12 -13.34 23.20
CA LYS A 31 -32.73 -13.78 21.93
C LYS A 31 -34.17 -14.31 22.14
N PRO A 32 -35.08 -14.06 21.18
CA PRO A 32 -36.45 -14.54 21.27
C PRO A 32 -36.51 -16.07 21.21
N ILE A 33 -37.53 -16.66 21.85
CA ILE A 33 -37.87 -18.07 21.73
C ILE A 33 -39.20 -18.18 20.98
N VAL A 34 -39.21 -19.01 19.94
CA VAL A 34 -40.36 -19.21 19.05
C VAL A 34 -41.01 -20.54 19.39
N ASN A 35 -42.26 -20.52 19.85
CA ASN A 35 -43.04 -21.70 20.20
C ASN A 35 -44.08 -21.96 19.10
N GLU A 36 -44.19 -23.20 18.62
CA GLU A 36 -44.94 -23.55 17.41
C GLU A 36 -46.39 -24.01 17.69
N ALA A 37 -46.93 -23.72 18.88
CA ALA A 37 -48.27 -24.12 19.29
C ALA A 37 -49.25 -22.92 19.36
N VAL A 38 -50.10 -22.81 18.34
CA VAL A 38 -51.54 -22.43 18.33
C VAL A 38 -51.87 -21.84 16.95
N GLN A 39 -52.59 -22.60 16.13
CA GLN A 39 -53.33 -22.14 14.96
C GLN A 39 -54.81 -22.53 15.10
N ASN A 40 -55.68 -21.84 14.35
CA ASN A 40 -57.12 -22.11 14.13
C ASN A 40 -58.07 -21.72 15.29
N LYS A 41 -59.28 -21.20 15.06
CA LYS A 41 -59.94 -20.53 13.90
C LYS A 41 -61.28 -19.96 14.43
N VAL A 42 -62.03 -19.20 13.61
CA VAL A 42 -63.41 -19.52 13.14
C VAL A 42 -64.13 -18.26 12.64
N HIS A 43 -64.31 -18.19 11.31
CA HIS A 43 -65.49 -17.77 10.51
C HIS A 43 -66.24 -16.44 10.78
N THR A 44 -66.98 -15.84 9.83
CA THR A 44 -67.58 -16.26 8.53
C THR A 44 -67.51 -15.03 7.57
N PHE A 45 -67.64 -15.04 6.23
CA PHE A 45 -68.30 -15.92 5.26
C PHE A 45 -67.43 -16.18 3.99
N GLU A 46 -68.07 -16.52 2.86
CA GLU A 46 -67.56 -17.03 1.58
C GLU A 46 -68.36 -16.38 0.40
N PRO A 47 -68.21 -16.79 -0.88
CA PRO A 47 -67.01 -17.14 -1.66
C PRO A 47 -66.94 -16.41 -3.03
N ASN A 48 -65.74 -16.30 -3.63
CA ASN A 48 -65.54 -16.65 -5.05
C ASN A 48 -64.05 -16.89 -5.35
N GLU A 49 -63.72 -17.92 -6.13
CA GLU A 49 -62.34 -18.27 -6.49
C GLU A 49 -61.91 -17.57 -7.80
N ILE A 50 -60.72 -16.95 -7.79
CA ILE A 50 -59.98 -16.66 -9.03
C ILE A 50 -58.49 -16.92 -8.76
N ILE A 51 -57.88 -17.80 -9.57
CA ILE A 51 -56.48 -18.20 -9.46
C ILE A 51 -55.56 -17.04 -9.90
N GLN A 52 -54.58 -16.66 -9.07
CA GLN A 52 -53.48 -15.76 -9.47
C GLN A 52 -52.10 -16.24 -8.99
N PRO A 53 -51.03 -16.05 -9.79
CA PRO A 53 -49.69 -16.51 -9.47
C PRO A 53 -49.00 -15.69 -8.36
N LYS A 54 -48.10 -16.35 -7.63
CA LYS A 54 -47.47 -15.82 -6.41
C LYS A 54 -46.44 -14.72 -6.74
N ASN A 55 -46.83 -13.46 -6.56
CA ASN A 55 -45.95 -12.30 -6.72
C ASN A 55 -44.70 -12.39 -5.82
N LYS A 56 -43.53 -12.64 -6.42
CA LYS A 56 -42.25 -12.57 -5.72
C LYS A 56 -41.92 -11.09 -5.49
N LYS A 57 -41.75 -10.69 -4.22
CA LYS A 57 -41.58 -9.29 -3.82
C LYS A 57 -40.39 -8.63 -4.55
N PRO A 58 -40.57 -7.51 -5.26
CA PRO A 58 -39.57 -6.98 -6.20
C PRO A 58 -38.28 -6.50 -5.52
N TYR A 59 -38.33 -6.18 -4.23
CA TYR A 59 -37.19 -5.70 -3.43
C TYR A 59 -36.01 -6.69 -3.40
N VAL A 60 -36.25 -7.99 -3.54
CA VAL A 60 -35.19 -9.01 -3.61
C VAL A 60 -34.42 -8.90 -4.93
N ILE A 61 -35.12 -8.67 -6.03
CA ILE A 61 -34.51 -8.51 -7.37
C ILE A 61 -33.75 -7.18 -7.42
N ILE A 62 -34.32 -6.11 -6.86
CA ILE A 62 -33.66 -4.80 -6.72
C ILE A 62 -32.39 -4.92 -5.88
N GLY A 63 -32.42 -5.63 -4.74
CA GLY A 63 -31.24 -5.85 -3.89
C GLY A 63 -30.11 -6.58 -4.62
N VAL A 64 -30.43 -7.64 -5.38
CA VAL A 64 -29.44 -8.37 -6.19
C VAL A 64 -28.88 -7.49 -7.31
N LEU A 65 -29.72 -6.70 -8.00
CA LEU A 65 -29.25 -5.73 -9.00
C LEU A 65 -28.34 -4.65 -8.40
N VAL A 66 -28.66 -4.11 -7.23
CA VAL A 66 -27.80 -3.14 -6.52
C VAL A 66 -26.47 -3.78 -6.15
N ILE A 67 -26.45 -5.02 -5.64
CA ILE A 67 -25.19 -5.74 -5.34
C ILE A 67 -24.37 -5.98 -6.61
N ILE A 68 -24.98 -6.39 -7.71
CA ILE A 68 -24.30 -6.57 -9.00
C ILE A 68 -23.75 -5.23 -9.50
N VAL A 69 -24.52 -4.14 -9.43
CA VAL A 69 -24.05 -2.80 -9.78
C VAL A 69 -22.93 -2.34 -8.86
N CYS A 70 -22.98 -2.61 -7.56
CA CYS A 70 -21.89 -2.31 -6.63
C CYS A 70 -20.63 -3.17 -6.89
N LEU A 71 -20.77 -4.41 -7.36
CA LEU A 71 -19.65 -5.26 -7.76
C LEU A 71 -19.08 -4.90 -9.13
N LEU A 72 -19.90 -4.39 -10.06
CA LEU A 72 -19.44 -3.89 -11.35
C LEU A 72 -18.80 -2.50 -11.22
N VAL A 73 -19.48 -1.55 -10.57
CA VAL A 73 -18.96 -0.19 -10.33
C VAL A 73 -17.81 -0.23 -9.33
N GLY A 74 -17.95 -0.92 -8.20
CA GLY A 74 -16.89 -1.08 -7.19
C GLY A 74 -15.78 -2.05 -7.59
N GLY A 75 -16.04 -3.00 -8.49
CA GLY A 75 -15.00 -3.80 -9.13
C GLY A 75 -14.21 -2.99 -10.15
N VAL A 76 -14.87 -2.23 -11.02
CA VAL A 76 -14.20 -1.33 -11.97
C VAL A 76 -13.46 -0.21 -11.23
N PHE A 77 -14.01 0.37 -10.16
CA PHE A 77 -13.31 1.35 -9.33
C PHE A 77 -12.21 0.72 -8.46
N GLY A 78 -12.39 -0.48 -7.94
CA GLY A 78 -11.39 -1.21 -7.13
C GLY A 78 -10.21 -1.73 -7.94
N TYR A 79 -10.42 -1.98 -9.24
CA TYR A 79 -9.36 -2.19 -10.24
C TYR A 79 -9.06 -0.93 -11.05
N SER A 80 -9.46 0.26 -10.59
CA SER A 80 -8.69 1.47 -10.91
C SER A 80 -7.28 1.15 -10.49
N LYS A 81 -6.37 1.00 -11.46
CA LYS A 81 -4.95 0.95 -11.15
C LYS A 81 -4.70 2.13 -10.24
N ILE A 82 -4.33 1.85 -8.99
CA ILE A 82 -3.77 2.86 -8.12
C ILE A 82 -2.45 3.20 -8.79
N SER A 83 -2.53 4.16 -9.71
CA SER A 83 -1.44 4.93 -10.25
C SER A 83 -0.98 5.81 -9.09
N PHE A 84 -0.44 5.14 -8.07
CA PHE A 84 0.40 5.73 -7.06
C PHE A 84 1.39 6.53 -7.87
N GLN A 85 1.31 7.85 -7.78
CA GLN A 85 2.09 8.69 -8.67
C GLN A 85 3.55 8.38 -8.36
N ASP A 86 4.27 7.77 -9.32
CA ASP A 86 5.64 7.24 -9.14
C ASP A 86 6.68 8.36 -8.91
N ILE A 87 6.30 9.46 -8.25
CA ILE A 87 7.11 10.59 -7.84
C ILE A 87 7.91 10.19 -6.62
N ASP A 88 7.24 9.59 -5.64
CA ASP A 88 7.80 9.27 -4.35
C ASP A 88 7.35 7.88 -3.91
N ARG A 89 8.31 7.12 -3.41
CA ARG A 89 8.12 5.74 -2.96
C ARG A 89 7.53 5.67 -1.55
N GLY A 90 7.36 6.82 -0.89
CA GLY A 90 6.73 6.96 0.41
C GLY A 90 7.70 6.92 1.59
N TYR A 91 9.01 6.95 1.33
CA TYR A 91 10.01 6.89 2.40
C TYR A 91 10.12 8.20 3.18
N THR A 92 10.75 8.09 4.33
CA THR A 92 10.94 9.13 5.34
C THR A 92 12.28 8.90 6.03
N ARG A 93 12.73 9.88 6.81
CA ARG A 93 13.93 9.78 7.68
C ARG A 93 13.82 8.72 8.80
N GLU A 94 12.70 8.01 8.89
CA GLU A 94 12.47 6.87 9.80
C GLU A 94 12.48 5.51 9.06
N SER A 95 12.51 5.52 7.72
CA SER A 95 12.43 4.32 6.89
C SER A 95 13.77 3.57 6.88
N THR A 96 13.87 2.44 7.56
CA THR A 96 15.13 1.67 7.63
C THR A 96 15.45 0.94 6.32
N VAL A 97 16.71 0.51 6.16
CA VAL A 97 17.15 -0.39 5.07
C VAL A 97 16.24 -1.62 4.92
N SER A 98 15.76 -2.17 6.04
CA SER A 98 14.87 -3.34 6.05
C SER A 98 13.48 -3.04 5.52
N ASP A 99 12.95 -1.86 5.84
CA ASP A 99 11.63 -1.40 5.39
C ASP A 99 11.66 -1.06 3.90
N VAL A 100 12.72 -0.40 3.44
CA VAL A 100 12.96 -0.15 2.01
C VAL A 100 13.04 -1.47 1.23
N LYS A 101 13.88 -2.42 1.67
CA LYS A 101 13.99 -3.75 1.01
C LYS A 101 12.64 -4.46 0.94
N ARG A 102 11.88 -4.49 2.05
CA ARG A 102 10.55 -5.11 2.11
C ARG A 102 9.56 -4.43 1.15
N ALA A 103 9.50 -3.10 1.16
CA ALA A 103 8.58 -2.33 0.30
C ALA A 103 8.92 -2.49 -1.18
N GLU A 104 10.20 -2.49 -1.55
CA GLU A 104 10.62 -2.65 -2.94
C GLU A 104 10.39 -4.08 -3.46
N MET A 105 10.59 -5.10 -2.63
CA MET A 105 10.24 -6.50 -2.97
C MET A 105 8.73 -6.71 -3.20
N LEU A 106 7.86 -5.82 -2.72
CA LEU A 106 6.41 -5.87 -2.95
C LEU A 106 5.97 -5.04 -4.17
N LYS A 107 6.70 -3.99 -4.52
CA LYS A 107 6.37 -3.06 -5.61
C LYS A 107 6.97 -3.47 -6.96
N LEU A 108 8.20 -3.99 -6.93
CA LEU A 108 8.85 -4.57 -8.09
C LEU A 108 8.47 -6.04 -8.14
N ASP A 109 7.63 -6.40 -9.11
CA ASP A 109 7.17 -7.77 -9.40
C ASP A 109 8.34 -8.63 -9.92
N SER A 110 9.31 -8.88 -9.04
CA SER A 110 10.68 -9.23 -9.43
C SER A 110 11.43 -10.00 -8.36
N SER A 111 11.97 -11.13 -8.76
CA SER A 111 12.98 -11.90 -8.02
C SER A 111 14.34 -11.20 -7.92
N PHE A 112 14.48 -9.98 -8.46
CA PHE A 112 15.71 -9.21 -8.48
C PHE A 112 16.05 -8.64 -7.09
N LYS A 113 17.13 -9.14 -6.50
CA LYS A 113 17.74 -8.52 -5.31
C LYS A 113 18.46 -7.23 -5.74
N PRO A 114 18.31 -6.10 -5.02
CA PRO A 114 19.08 -4.89 -5.32
C PRO A 114 20.58 -5.15 -5.18
N LYS A 115 21.39 -4.41 -5.94
CA LYS A 115 22.81 -4.27 -5.61
C LYS A 115 22.87 -3.48 -4.30
N VAL A 116 23.57 -4.04 -3.30
CA VAL A 116 23.79 -3.38 -2.01
C VAL A 116 25.19 -2.81 -2.03
N ASN A 117 25.31 -1.50 -1.81
CA ASN A 117 26.60 -0.85 -1.63
C ASN A 117 26.78 -0.57 -0.13
N TYR A 118 27.88 -1.06 0.42
CA TYR A 118 28.27 -0.83 1.81
C TYR A 118 29.17 0.39 1.91
N MET A 119 29.23 1.01 3.08
CA MET A 119 30.16 2.10 3.34
C MET A 119 31.59 1.57 3.29
N ASN A 120 32.50 2.27 2.61
CA ASN A 120 33.92 1.93 2.62
C ASN A 120 34.59 2.52 3.87
N VAL A 121 35.41 1.74 4.59
CA VAL A 121 36.28 2.26 5.66
C VAL A 121 37.42 3.02 5.01
N GLN A 122 37.26 4.33 4.85
CA GLN A 122 38.36 5.20 4.49
C GLN A 122 39.15 5.56 5.74
N THR A 123 40.45 5.29 5.74
CA THR A 123 41.38 5.91 6.69
C THR A 123 42.03 7.10 6.01
N GLU A 124 42.07 8.22 6.71
CA GLU A 124 42.87 9.36 6.31
C GLU A 124 44.36 9.01 6.48
N VAL A 125 45.13 9.07 5.40
CA VAL A 125 46.57 8.77 5.37
C VAL A 125 47.29 10.01 4.88
N PHE A 126 48.21 10.55 5.67
CA PHE A 126 49.05 11.65 5.22
C PHE A 126 49.99 11.16 4.10
N ASN A 127 49.90 11.77 2.92
CA ASN A 127 50.80 11.52 1.81
C ASN A 127 51.98 12.51 1.90
N GLU A 128 53.14 12.00 2.33
CA GLU A 128 54.35 12.81 2.53
C GLU A 128 54.87 13.44 1.23
N ASP A 129 54.77 12.76 0.08
CA ASP A 129 55.24 13.30 -1.21
C ASP A 129 54.39 14.48 -1.68
N LYS A 130 53.08 14.43 -1.43
CA LYS A 130 52.11 15.44 -1.87
C LYS A 130 51.78 16.48 -0.79
N GLN A 131 52.21 16.27 0.45
CA GLN A 131 51.90 17.11 1.62
C GLN A 131 50.38 17.33 1.83
N ILE A 132 49.57 16.32 1.53
CA ILE A 132 48.10 16.31 1.71
C ILE A 132 47.65 15.04 2.41
N TYR A 133 46.49 15.11 3.07
CA TYR A 133 45.79 13.91 3.52
C TYR A 133 45.04 13.27 2.34
N GLU A 134 45.24 11.97 2.15
CA GLU A 134 44.55 11.14 1.16
C GLU A 134 43.69 10.08 1.86
N TYR A 135 42.45 9.93 1.43
CA TYR A 135 41.53 8.92 1.94
C TYR A 135 41.82 7.56 1.27
N ARG A 136 42.44 6.64 2.01
CA ARG A 136 42.69 5.27 1.53
C ARG A 136 41.56 4.34 1.98
N SER A 137 40.91 3.68 1.02
CA SER A 137 40.03 2.54 1.29
C SER A 137 40.82 1.42 1.98
N THR A 138 40.42 1.07 3.21
CA THR A 138 41.01 -0.03 4.00
C THR A 138 40.14 -1.28 4.07
N GLY A 139 38.92 -1.22 3.53
CA GLY A 139 38.00 -2.35 3.41
C GLY A 139 36.54 -1.89 3.39
N GLU A 140 35.61 -2.77 3.06
CA GLU A 140 34.19 -2.45 3.22
C GLU A 140 33.79 -2.55 4.70
N LYS A 141 33.15 -1.50 5.23
CA LYS A 141 32.39 -1.57 6.47
C LYS A 141 31.05 -2.21 6.15
N THR A 142 31.05 -3.53 6.09
CA THR A 142 29.90 -4.36 5.71
C THR A 142 28.73 -4.31 6.71
N ASP A 143 28.90 -3.60 7.84
CA ASP A 143 27.85 -3.33 8.84
C ASP A 143 26.85 -2.25 8.40
N LYS A 144 27.26 -1.28 7.58
CA LYS A 144 26.43 -0.15 7.15
C LYS A 144 26.19 -0.14 5.65
N VAL A 145 24.92 -0.27 5.26
CA VAL A 145 24.46 -0.07 3.88
C VAL A 145 24.44 1.43 3.59
N TYR A 146 25.23 1.87 2.61
CA TYR A 146 25.24 3.24 2.12
C TYR A 146 24.11 3.47 1.09
N SER A 147 23.92 2.51 0.17
CA SER A 147 22.85 2.62 -0.81
C SER A 147 22.35 1.28 -1.35
N LEU A 148 21.15 1.31 -1.93
CA LEU A 148 20.53 0.19 -2.65
C LEU A 148 20.23 0.63 -4.09
N TYR A 149 20.77 -0.11 -5.07
CA TYR A 149 20.51 0.14 -6.49
C TYR A 149 19.55 -0.89 -7.10
N TYR A 150 18.59 -0.38 -7.85
CA TYR A 150 17.52 -1.12 -8.52
C TYR A 150 17.54 -0.84 -10.02
N LYS A 151 17.55 -1.92 -10.82
CA LYS A 151 17.35 -1.86 -12.27
C LYS A 151 15.87 -1.70 -12.62
N ASN A 152 15.57 -1.22 -13.82
CA ASN A 152 14.22 -1.12 -14.39
C ASN A 152 13.23 -0.24 -13.60
N ALA A 153 13.74 0.78 -12.90
CA ALA A 153 12.90 1.72 -12.15
C ALA A 153 12.04 2.62 -13.06
N LYS A 154 11.05 3.26 -12.44
CA LYS A 154 10.18 4.27 -13.08
C LYS A 154 9.97 5.46 -12.15
N ILE A 155 9.77 6.62 -12.78
CA ILE A 155 9.52 7.92 -12.16
C ILE A 155 8.40 8.64 -12.92
N LYS A 156 7.32 9.05 -12.26
CA LYS A 156 6.06 9.53 -12.91
C LYS A 156 5.55 8.64 -14.09
N GLY A 157 5.75 7.33 -14.01
CA GLY A 157 5.46 6.37 -15.09
C GLY A 157 6.42 6.44 -16.30
N VAL A 158 7.41 7.32 -16.28
CA VAL A 158 8.55 7.33 -17.22
C VAL A 158 9.55 6.26 -16.79
N LYS A 159 10.19 5.60 -17.76
CA LYS A 159 11.29 4.67 -17.49
C LYS A 159 12.53 5.45 -17.02
N ALA A 160 13.18 4.98 -15.96
CA ALA A 160 14.53 5.42 -15.59
C ALA A 160 15.50 4.31 -16.02
N SER A 161 16.00 4.37 -17.26
CA SER A 161 16.74 3.26 -17.86
C SER A 161 18.09 2.98 -17.21
N LYS A 162 18.73 3.99 -16.60
CA LYS A 162 20.00 3.83 -15.86
C LYS A 162 19.75 3.20 -14.47
N GLY A 163 18.55 3.37 -13.93
CA GLY A 163 18.07 2.73 -12.71
C GLY A 163 17.61 3.72 -11.65
N MET A 164 17.60 3.26 -10.40
CA MET A 164 17.31 4.06 -9.21
C MET A 164 18.26 3.68 -8.08
N VAL A 165 18.74 4.67 -7.33
CA VAL A 165 19.54 4.51 -6.11
C VAL A 165 18.76 5.08 -4.93
N ILE A 166 18.65 4.32 -3.84
CA ILE A 166 18.15 4.82 -2.56
C ILE A 166 19.35 4.93 -1.64
N LYS A 167 19.65 6.14 -1.13
CA LYS A 167 20.76 6.38 -0.19
C LYS A 167 20.23 6.38 1.25
N PHE A 168 21.11 5.99 2.16
CA PHE A 168 20.83 5.93 3.59
C PHE A 168 21.78 6.85 4.33
N ASP A 169 21.25 7.57 5.30
CA ASP A 169 22.04 8.33 6.25
C ASP A 169 22.88 7.38 7.11
N LEU A 170 24.18 7.69 7.25
CA LEU A 170 25.16 6.77 7.83
C LEU A 170 25.13 6.77 9.36
N GLU A 171 24.52 7.76 10.00
CA GLU A 171 24.38 7.83 11.46
C GLU A 171 23.14 7.06 11.92
N THR A 172 21.99 7.36 11.30
CA THR A 172 20.66 6.83 11.62
C THR A 172 20.32 5.51 10.91
N GLY A 173 20.98 5.18 9.79
CA GLY A 173 20.67 4.01 8.96
C GLY A 173 19.33 4.09 8.23
N CYS A 174 18.72 5.27 8.17
CA CYS A 174 17.41 5.51 7.56
C CYS A 174 17.54 6.17 6.18
N ALA A 175 16.51 6.05 5.34
CA ALA A 175 16.50 6.60 3.99
C ALA A 175 16.65 8.13 4.02
N SER A 176 17.64 8.65 3.27
CA SER A 176 17.95 10.08 3.18
C SER A 176 17.55 10.67 1.84
N SER A 177 17.64 9.89 0.75
CA SER A 177 17.25 10.34 -0.58
C SER A 177 16.98 9.19 -1.56
N VAL A 178 16.25 9.50 -2.63
CA VAL A 178 16.09 8.65 -3.81
C VAL A 178 16.55 9.39 -5.05
N HIS A 179 17.39 8.73 -5.84
CA HIS A 179 17.97 9.23 -7.08
C HIS A 179 17.52 8.34 -8.24
N TYR A 180 17.20 8.94 -9.39
CA TYR A 180 16.82 8.25 -10.61
C TYR A 180 17.71 8.69 -11.77
N GLY A 181 18.30 7.73 -12.48
CA GLY A 181 19.13 8.00 -13.64
C GLY A 181 18.35 7.86 -14.95
N LEU A 182 18.23 8.96 -15.69
CA LEU A 182 17.47 9.08 -16.93
C LEU A 182 18.40 9.34 -18.12
N THR A 183 18.00 8.85 -19.30
CA THR A 183 18.52 9.38 -20.58
C THR A 183 17.82 10.69 -20.94
N ASP A 184 18.40 11.50 -21.83
CA ASP A 184 17.82 12.79 -22.25
C ASP A 184 16.37 12.64 -22.74
N LYS A 185 16.10 11.63 -23.57
CA LYS A 185 14.76 11.28 -24.06
C LYS A 185 13.78 10.79 -22.97
N GLU A 186 14.30 10.30 -21.85
CA GLU A 186 13.49 10.00 -20.65
C GLU A 186 13.28 11.27 -19.83
N PHE A 187 14.27 12.17 -19.77
CA PHE A 187 14.17 13.47 -19.12
C PHE A 187 13.13 14.39 -19.78
N ASP A 188 13.10 14.50 -21.11
CA ASP A 188 12.07 15.26 -21.84
C ASP A 188 10.64 14.79 -21.47
N LYS A 189 10.47 13.47 -21.32
CA LYS A 189 9.20 12.86 -20.91
C LYS A 189 8.89 13.11 -19.43
N PHE A 190 9.91 13.21 -18.59
CA PHE A 190 9.75 13.58 -17.19
C PHE A 190 9.35 15.05 -17.05
N LEU A 191 10.01 15.97 -17.75
CA LEU A 191 9.67 17.40 -17.83
C LEU A 191 8.20 17.61 -18.24
N SER A 192 7.75 16.96 -19.32
CA SER A 192 6.34 17.06 -19.78
C SER A 192 5.30 16.54 -18.77
N LYS A 193 5.72 15.86 -17.70
CA LYS A 193 4.89 15.40 -16.57
C LYS A 193 5.15 16.15 -15.27
N MET A 194 6.25 16.90 -15.17
CA MET A 194 6.53 17.80 -14.05
C MET A 194 5.83 19.14 -14.24
N GLY A 195 5.83 19.66 -15.46
CA GLY A 195 5.48 21.05 -15.73
C GLY A 195 6.68 21.98 -15.55
N GLU A 196 6.41 23.27 -15.61
CA GLU A 196 7.42 24.32 -15.47
C GLU A 196 8.11 24.25 -14.09
N PRO A 197 9.45 24.38 -14.02
CA PRO A 197 10.18 24.39 -12.76
C PRO A 197 10.07 25.72 -12.03
N ASP A 198 10.15 25.67 -10.70
CA ASP A 198 10.24 26.87 -9.87
C ASP A 198 11.58 27.61 -10.07
N TYR A 199 12.66 26.86 -10.34
CA TYR A 199 14.00 27.41 -10.61
C TYR A 199 14.71 26.60 -11.70
N ASN A 200 15.46 27.29 -12.55
CA ASN A 200 16.30 26.71 -13.60
C ASN A 200 17.53 27.60 -13.78
N ASP A 201 18.66 27.18 -13.24
CA ASP A 201 19.91 27.93 -13.16
C ASP A 201 21.12 26.99 -13.27
N SER A 202 22.33 27.50 -12.99
CA SER A 202 23.58 26.71 -13.06
C SER A 202 23.60 25.49 -12.14
N ASP A 203 22.83 25.51 -11.06
CA ASP A 203 22.85 24.49 -10.02
C ASP A 203 21.84 23.37 -10.32
N GLY A 204 21.02 23.55 -11.36
CA GLY A 204 20.07 22.57 -11.88
C GLY A 204 18.64 23.10 -12.00
N ILE A 205 17.74 22.18 -12.30
CA ILE A 205 16.31 22.44 -12.45
C ILE A 205 15.60 21.96 -11.18
N ARG A 206 14.76 22.80 -10.57
CA ARG A 206 14.17 22.52 -9.25
C ARG A 206 12.66 22.74 -9.25
N TRP A 207 11.95 21.83 -8.57
CA TRP A 207 10.53 21.96 -8.25
C TRP A 207 10.30 21.91 -6.74
N ASN A 208 9.48 22.82 -6.22
CA ASN A 208 9.03 22.81 -4.84
C ASN A 208 8.21 21.54 -4.56
N SER A 209 8.46 20.90 -3.41
CA SER A 209 7.70 19.76 -2.94
C SER A 209 7.36 19.90 -1.46
N SER A 210 6.07 19.98 -1.16
CA SER A 210 5.55 19.98 0.22
C SER A 210 5.94 18.74 1.04
N LYS A 211 6.48 17.69 0.40
CA LYS A 211 6.94 16.46 1.04
C LYS A 211 8.48 16.30 1.09
N HIS A 212 9.23 16.88 0.17
CA HIS A 212 10.67 16.65 0.00
C HIS A 212 11.53 17.93 0.10
N GLY A 213 10.90 19.09 0.35
CA GLY A 213 11.50 20.40 0.12
C GLY A 213 11.65 20.68 -1.37
N TRP A 214 12.60 20.02 -2.01
CA TRP A 214 12.91 20.16 -3.43
C TRP A 214 12.99 18.80 -4.15
N ILE A 215 12.50 18.78 -5.38
CA ILE A 215 12.86 17.78 -6.39
C ILE A 215 13.90 18.46 -7.28
N VAL A 216 15.09 17.88 -7.40
CA VAL A 216 16.20 18.46 -8.16
C VAL A 216 16.46 17.60 -9.39
N ALA A 217 16.76 18.23 -10.53
CA ALA A 217 17.25 17.57 -11.72
C ALA A 217 18.56 18.20 -12.18
N MET A 218 19.59 17.39 -12.38
CA MET A 218 20.92 17.83 -12.82
C MET A 218 21.39 17.00 -14.02
N TYR A 219 22.09 17.63 -14.96
CA TYR A 219 22.74 16.92 -16.06
C TYR A 219 24.14 16.47 -15.65
N CYS A 220 24.38 15.17 -15.74
CA CYS A 220 25.64 14.53 -15.38
C CYS A 220 26.35 14.09 -16.67
N ASN A 221 27.55 14.63 -16.93
CA ASN A 221 28.39 14.20 -18.05
C ASN A 221 28.91 12.75 -17.89
N ASN A 222 29.14 12.34 -16.65
CA ASN A 222 29.51 10.97 -16.30
C ASN A 222 29.03 10.66 -14.88
N PHE A 223 28.18 9.65 -14.73
CA PHE A 223 27.64 9.21 -13.43
C PHE A 223 28.64 8.42 -12.56
N SER A 224 29.95 8.65 -12.65
CA SER A 224 30.97 7.74 -12.07
C SER A 224 30.93 7.54 -10.55
N GLU A 225 30.22 8.41 -9.82
CA GLU A 225 30.05 8.30 -8.36
C GLU A 225 28.77 7.54 -7.95
N GLU A 226 27.89 7.22 -8.92
CA GLU A 226 26.63 6.51 -8.71
C GLU A 226 26.60 5.19 -9.51
N ASP A 227 25.64 4.31 -9.22
CA ASP A 227 25.41 3.08 -10.01
C ASP A 227 24.83 3.33 -11.41
N PHE A 228 24.68 4.59 -11.81
CA PHE A 228 24.30 4.98 -13.17
C PHE A 228 25.56 5.05 -14.06
N HIS A 229 25.38 4.93 -15.38
CA HIS A 229 26.51 4.88 -16.32
C HIS A 229 26.28 5.81 -17.52
N GLY A 230 27.39 6.36 -18.06
CA GLY A 230 27.39 7.32 -19.18
C GLY A 230 26.91 8.72 -18.77
N SER A 231 26.42 9.51 -19.74
CA SER A 231 25.81 10.83 -19.49
C SER A 231 24.28 10.78 -19.42
N GLY A 232 23.65 11.77 -18.82
CA GLY A 232 22.18 11.93 -18.77
C GLY A 232 21.74 12.78 -17.57
N TYR A 233 20.51 12.58 -17.09
CA TYR A 233 19.96 13.37 -15.99
C TYR A 233 19.76 12.55 -14.70
N GLU A 234 20.22 13.09 -13.58
CA GLU A 234 19.88 12.64 -12.23
C GLU A 234 18.61 13.36 -11.78
N ILE A 235 17.63 12.64 -11.23
CA ILE A 235 16.46 13.23 -10.53
C ILE A 235 16.50 12.82 -9.07
N SER A 236 16.51 13.79 -8.16
CA SER A 236 16.88 13.59 -6.76
C SER A 236 15.80 14.12 -5.83
N TYR A 237 15.38 13.26 -4.91
CA TYR A 237 14.38 13.49 -3.87
C TYR A 237 15.06 13.36 -2.51
N PHE A 238 14.92 14.35 -1.63
CA PHE A 238 15.50 14.34 -0.29
C PHE A 238 14.41 14.24 0.79
N TYR A 239 14.75 13.65 1.95
CA TYR A 239 13.81 13.36 3.05
C TYR A 239 14.15 14.10 4.36
#